data_AF-A0A4Q1BPK2-F1
#
_entry.id   AF-A0A4Q1BPK2-F1
#
_cell.length_a   1.000
_cell.length_b   1.000
_cell.length_c   1.000
_cell.angle_alpha   90.00
_cell.angle_beta   90.00
_cell.angle_gamma   90.00
#
_symmetry.space_group_name_H-M   'P 1'
#
loop_
_entity.id
_entity.type
_entity.pdbx_description
1 polymer ?
#
loop_
_entity_poly.entity_id
_entity_poly.type
_entity_poly.pdbx_seq_one_letter_code
_entity_poly.pdbx_strand_id
1 'polypeptide(L)'
;MSESRLHDRIVGLESIPKLISVSDYHKWKLAIENYLLVNGCLAIVQGTDVEPFRKYTHEFDDGGRPLEIKRTERAGSVMPTSNEITGDKKPLTTREEDKWQEWRKRELRAQGAIMSTVDSGLLVDVRSHKTAYDMWQWLVKDMQLNTSEHRCSAGR
;
A
#
# COMPACT_ATOMS: atom_id res chain seq x y z
N MET A 1 19.01 -5.13 -40.46
CA MET A 1 17.79 -4.61 -39.80
C MET A 1 17.90 -4.98 -38.33
N SER A 2 18.13 -3.98 -37.48
CA SER A 2 18.40 -4.16 -36.05
C SER A 2 17.08 -4.24 -35.30
N GLU A 3 16.64 -5.45 -34.96
CA GLU A 3 15.54 -5.62 -34.02
C GLU A 3 16.09 -5.34 -32.61
N SER A 4 15.89 -4.10 -32.17
CA SER A 4 16.13 -3.68 -30.80
C SER A 4 15.16 -4.43 -29.89
N ARG A 5 15.53 -5.64 -29.45
CA ARG A 5 14.94 -6.30 -28.28
C ARG A 5 15.32 -5.48 -27.06
N LEU A 6 14.59 -4.38 -26.86
CA LEU A 6 14.40 -3.80 -25.54
C LEU A 6 13.72 -4.90 -24.73
N HIS A 7 14.54 -5.71 -24.07
CA HIS A 7 14.08 -6.53 -22.97
C HIS A 7 13.26 -5.60 -22.07
N ASP A 8 11.98 -5.92 -21.91
CA ASP A 8 11.21 -5.55 -20.74
C ASP A 8 12.10 -5.85 -19.54
N ARG A 9 12.85 -4.85 -19.07
CA ARG A 9 13.47 -4.92 -17.76
C ARG A 9 12.27 -4.90 -16.83
N ILE A 10 11.85 -6.09 -16.42
CA ILE A 10 10.99 -6.26 -15.27
C ILE A 10 11.60 -5.35 -14.21
N VAL A 11 10.89 -4.29 -13.85
CA VAL A 11 11.33 -3.36 -12.81
C VAL A 11 11.37 -4.21 -11.56
N GLY A 12 12.57 -4.67 -11.20
CA GLY A 12 12.80 -5.47 -10.02
C GLY A 12 12.79 -4.60 -8.79
N LEU A 13 12.47 -5.19 -7.65
CA LEU A 13 12.40 -4.48 -6.37
C LEU A 13 13.76 -3.85 -6.00
N GLU A 14 14.86 -4.48 -6.42
CA GLU A 14 16.24 -4.03 -6.26
C GLU A 14 16.58 -2.74 -7.02
N SER A 15 15.75 -2.35 -7.99
CA SER A 15 15.94 -1.12 -8.76
C SER A 15 15.35 0.12 -8.08
N ILE A 16 14.56 -0.07 -7.02
CA ILE A 16 13.94 1.01 -6.27
C ILE A 16 14.98 1.56 -5.27
N PRO A 17 15.31 2.87 -5.31
CA PRO A 17 16.25 3.45 -4.35
C PRO A 17 15.68 3.36 -2.93
N LYS A 18 16.52 3.50 -1.91
CA LYS A 18 16.03 3.58 -0.52
C LYS A 18 15.44 4.95 -0.22
N LEU A 19 14.27 5.00 0.42
CA LEU A 19 13.76 6.21 1.04
C LEU A 19 14.47 6.43 2.37
N ILE A 20 15.44 7.34 2.38
CA ILE A 20 16.22 7.70 3.56
C ILE A 20 15.73 9.04 4.11
N SER A 21 15.45 9.99 3.22
CA SER A 21 15.01 11.33 3.58
C SER A 21 14.12 11.95 2.51
N VAL A 22 13.60 13.14 2.81
CA VAL A 22 12.78 13.93 1.89
C VAL A 22 13.47 14.21 0.55
N SER A 23 14.80 14.34 0.50
CA SER A 23 15.50 14.58 -0.78
C SER A 23 15.39 13.41 -1.75
N ASP A 24 15.17 12.20 -1.23
CA ASP A 24 15.07 10.97 -2.03
C ASP A 24 13.62 10.67 -2.42
N TYR A 25 12.65 11.35 -1.78
CA TYR A 25 11.23 11.04 -1.84
C TYR A 25 10.69 10.97 -3.26
N HIS A 26 10.93 11.99 -4.10
CA HIS A 26 10.38 12.01 -5.46
C HIS A 26 10.92 10.86 -6.33
N LYS A 27 12.21 10.55 -6.22
CA LYS A 27 12.84 9.45 -6.97
C LYS A 27 12.33 8.10 -6.47
N TRP A 28 12.26 7.92 -5.16
CA TRP A 28 11.71 6.73 -4.54
C TRP A 28 10.25 6.51 -4.94
N LYS A 29 9.40 7.53 -4.77
CA LYS A 29 7.96 7.49 -5.04
C LYS A 29 7.69 7.08 -6.48
N LEU A 30 8.36 7.70 -7.45
CA LEU A 30 8.20 7.34 -8.86
C LEU A 30 8.63 5.91 -9.14
N ALA A 31 9.77 5.47 -8.60
CA ALA A 31 10.28 4.12 -8.83
C ALA A 31 9.37 3.04 -8.22
N ILE A 32 8.89 3.24 -6.99
CA ILE A 32 7.98 2.29 -6.35
C ILE A 32 6.59 2.30 -6.98
N GLU A 33 6.06 3.44 -7.42
CA GLU A 33 4.79 3.49 -8.16
C GLU A 33 4.88 2.73 -9.48
N ASN A 34 5.97 2.88 -10.23
CA ASN A 34 6.21 2.13 -11.45
C ASN A 34 6.32 0.62 -11.17
N TYR A 35 7.04 0.22 -10.13
CA TYR A 35 7.11 -1.17 -9.69
C TYR A 35 5.72 -1.72 -9.37
N LEU A 36 4.94 -1.00 -8.55
CA LEU A 36 3.60 -1.41 -8.15
C LEU A 36 2.64 -1.46 -9.34
N LEU A 37 2.75 -0.53 -10.29
CA LEU A 37 1.93 -0.52 -11.51
C LEU A 37 2.18 -1.76 -12.36
N VAL A 38 3.44 -2.05 -12.69
CA VAL A 38 3.82 -3.23 -13.50
C VAL A 38 3.43 -4.54 -12.81
N ASN A 39 3.40 -4.55 -11.48
CA ASN A 39 3.00 -5.71 -10.68
C ASN A 39 1.49 -5.75 -10.32
N GLY A 40 0.67 -4.84 -10.87
CA GLY A 40 -0.79 -4.81 -10.64
C GLY A 40 -1.20 -4.45 -9.20
N CYS A 41 -0.33 -3.78 -8.46
CA CYS A 41 -0.47 -3.43 -7.04
C CYS A 41 -0.68 -1.93 -6.79
N LEU A 42 -0.62 -1.07 -7.80
CA LEU A 42 -0.75 0.39 -7.59
C LEU A 42 -2.10 0.77 -6.97
N ALA A 43 -3.18 0.12 -7.40
CA ALA A 43 -4.53 0.37 -6.86
C ALA A 43 -4.66 0.05 -5.35
N ILE A 44 -3.82 -0.85 -4.82
CA ILE A 44 -3.76 -1.16 -3.38
C ILE A 44 -3.33 0.08 -2.59
N VAL A 45 -2.19 0.68 -2.96
CA VAL A 45 -1.63 1.84 -2.23
C VAL A 45 -2.42 3.12 -2.47
N GLN A 46 -3.18 3.17 -3.57
CA GLN A 46 -4.15 4.23 -3.85
C GLN A 46 -5.49 4.05 -3.11
N GLY A 47 -5.74 2.86 -2.54
CA GLY A 47 -6.96 2.59 -1.76
C GLY A 47 -8.20 2.29 -2.60
N THR A 48 -8.06 2.18 -3.93
CA THR A 48 -9.16 1.85 -4.85
C THR A 48 -9.40 0.35 -4.97
N ASP A 49 -8.42 -0.48 -4.59
CA ASP A 49 -8.50 -1.94 -4.55
C ASP A 49 -8.55 -2.43 -3.10
N VAL A 50 -9.76 -2.37 -2.54
CA VAL A 50 -10.04 -2.69 -1.13
C VAL A 50 -10.17 -4.20 -0.89
N GLU A 51 -10.02 -4.62 0.38
CA GLU A 51 -10.15 -6.03 0.75
C GLU A 51 -11.56 -6.54 0.42
N PRO A 52 -11.70 -7.58 -0.42
CA PRO A 52 -13.01 -8.05 -0.80
C PRO A 52 -13.70 -8.70 0.40
N PHE A 53 -15.02 -8.55 0.46
CA PHE A 53 -15.91 -9.11 1.47
C PHE A 53 -15.75 -8.58 2.89
N ARG A 54 -14.77 -7.71 3.18
CA ARG A 54 -14.69 -7.09 4.51
C ARG A 54 -15.83 -6.08 4.71
N LYS A 55 -16.29 -5.91 5.94
CA LYS A 55 -17.22 -4.84 6.34
C LYS A 55 -16.48 -3.51 6.44
N TYR A 56 -17.07 -2.51 5.80
CA TYR A 56 -16.66 -1.12 5.87
C TYR A 56 -17.76 -0.29 6.53
N THR A 57 -17.39 0.84 7.11
CA THR A 57 -18.34 1.86 7.55
C THR A 57 -18.84 2.66 6.33
N HIS A 58 -19.85 3.50 6.53
CA HIS A 58 -20.31 4.45 5.51
C HIS A 58 -19.45 5.74 5.46
N GLU A 59 -18.39 5.78 6.27
CA GLU A 59 -17.47 6.91 6.34
C GLU A 59 -16.27 6.65 5.42
N PHE A 60 -15.68 7.73 4.93
CA PHE A 60 -14.53 7.71 4.04
C PHE A 60 -13.41 8.54 4.65
N ASP A 61 -12.17 8.16 4.39
CA ASP A 61 -11.02 9.00 4.72
C ASP A 61 -10.85 10.17 3.72
N ASP A 62 -9.89 11.06 3.98
CA ASP A 62 -9.57 12.20 3.10
C ASP A 62 -9.17 11.77 1.67
N GLY A 63 -8.76 10.50 1.49
CA GLY A 63 -8.43 9.89 0.21
C GLY A 63 -9.61 9.22 -0.49
N GLY A 64 -10.82 9.27 0.08
CA GLY A 64 -12.01 8.64 -0.47
C GLY A 64 -12.06 7.13 -0.33
N ARG A 65 -11.16 6.52 0.47
CA ARG A 65 -11.21 5.08 0.80
C ARG A 65 -12.26 4.87 1.89
N PRO A 66 -13.15 3.87 1.76
CA PRO A 66 -14.09 3.54 2.83
C PRO A 66 -13.33 3.09 4.07
N LEU A 67 -13.74 3.58 5.24
CA LEU A 67 -13.13 3.22 6.51
C LEU A 67 -13.53 1.81 6.91
N GLU A 68 -12.58 1.03 7.38
CA GLU A 68 -12.84 -0.34 7.82
C GLU A 68 -13.28 -0.40 9.27
N ILE A 69 -14.15 -1.37 9.58
CA ILE A 69 -14.34 -1.75 10.98
C ILE A 69 -12.99 -2.23 11.51
N LYS A 70 -12.54 -1.62 12.61
CA LYS A 70 -11.19 -1.76 13.19
C LYS A 70 -10.66 -3.21 13.12
N ARG A 71 -9.68 -3.43 12.25
CA ARG A 71 -8.93 -4.70 12.14
C ARG A 71 -7.93 -4.84 13.29
N THR A 72 -7.79 -6.05 13.83
CA THR A 72 -6.72 -6.40 14.80
C THR A 72 -5.46 -6.84 14.08
N GLU A 73 -5.65 -7.64 13.03
CA GLU A 73 -4.59 -8.23 12.22
C GLU A 73 -4.17 -7.36 11.04
N ARG A 74 -2.98 -7.66 10.51
CA ARG A 74 -2.47 -7.07 9.27
C ARG A 74 -3.28 -7.58 8.07
N ALA A 75 -3.44 -6.71 7.07
CA ALA A 75 -4.11 -7.03 5.81
C ALA A 75 -3.51 -8.26 5.13
N GLY A 76 -4.36 -9.15 4.64
CA GLY A 76 -3.92 -10.37 3.98
C GLY A 76 -3.34 -11.44 4.91
N SER A 77 -3.29 -11.23 6.23
CA SER A 77 -2.85 -12.27 7.17
C SER A 77 -3.96 -13.29 7.43
N VAL A 78 -5.17 -12.81 7.71
CA VAL A 78 -6.33 -13.64 8.07
C VAL A 78 -7.51 -13.17 7.23
N MET A 79 -8.23 -14.14 6.66
CA MET A 79 -9.44 -13.89 5.89
C MET A 79 -10.55 -13.31 6.80
N PRO A 80 -11.44 -12.43 6.29
CA PRO A 80 -12.56 -11.94 7.08
C PRO A 80 -13.39 -13.08 7.66
N THR A 81 -13.64 -13.04 8.97
CA THR A 81 -14.55 -13.96 9.65
C THR A 81 -16.01 -13.61 9.35
N SER A 82 -16.96 -14.51 9.64
CA SER A 82 -18.39 -14.26 9.43
C SER A 82 -18.92 -12.99 10.10
N ASN A 83 -18.27 -12.50 11.15
CA ASN A 83 -18.62 -11.25 11.82
C ASN A 83 -18.09 -10.01 11.08
N GLU A 84 -17.05 -10.18 10.29
CA GLU A 84 -16.37 -9.16 9.48
C GLU A 84 -16.79 -9.19 8.01
N ILE A 85 -17.57 -10.17 7.55
CA ILE A 85 -18.02 -10.30 6.15
C ILE A 85 -19.24 -9.43 5.85
N THR A 86 -19.22 -8.63 4.78
CA THR A 86 -20.37 -7.86 4.29
C THR A 86 -21.50 -8.78 3.82
N GLY A 87 -22.73 -8.55 4.28
CA GLY A 87 -23.92 -9.33 3.88
C GLY A 87 -24.32 -10.42 4.88
N ASP A 88 -24.89 -11.52 4.37
CA ASP A 88 -25.28 -12.68 5.18
C ASP A 88 -24.03 -13.27 5.84
N LYS A 89 -24.10 -13.55 7.15
CA LYS A 89 -22.99 -14.07 7.98
C LYS A 89 -22.64 -15.53 7.65
N LYS A 90 -22.45 -15.85 6.38
CA LYS A 90 -22.06 -17.16 5.88
C LYS A 90 -20.55 -17.20 5.62
N PRO A 91 -19.92 -18.39 5.72
CA PRO A 91 -18.57 -18.58 5.21
C PRO A 91 -18.47 -18.20 3.74
N LEU A 92 -17.30 -17.72 3.32
CA LEU A 92 -17.01 -17.49 1.91
C LEU A 92 -17.07 -18.82 1.13
N THR A 93 -17.58 -18.75 -0.08
CA THR A 93 -17.50 -19.85 -1.05
C THR A 93 -16.07 -19.97 -1.58
N THR A 94 -15.69 -21.13 -2.14
CA THR A 94 -14.36 -21.33 -2.76
C THR A 94 -13.99 -20.23 -3.76
N ARG A 95 -14.95 -19.77 -4.57
CA ARG A 95 -14.72 -18.68 -5.54
C ARG A 95 -14.43 -17.34 -4.86
N GLU A 96 -15.05 -17.07 -3.72
CA GLU A 96 -14.82 -15.86 -2.94
C GLU A 96 -13.47 -15.94 -2.20
N GLU A 97 -13.12 -17.12 -1.69
CA GLU A 97 -11.78 -17.39 -1.14
C GLU A 97 -10.69 -17.14 -2.19
N ASP A 98 -10.86 -17.63 -3.42
CA ASP A 98 -9.92 -17.38 -4.52
C ASP A 98 -9.74 -15.89 -4.80
N LYS A 99 -10.84 -15.13 -4.86
CA LYS A 99 -10.80 -13.67 -5.03
C LYS A 99 -10.04 -12.98 -3.90
N TRP A 100 -10.27 -13.41 -2.65
CA TRP A 100 -9.55 -12.88 -1.50
C TRP A 100 -8.06 -13.23 -1.56
N GLN A 101 -7.70 -14.44 -1.98
CA GLN A 101 -6.30 -14.85 -2.15
C GLN A 101 -5.59 -14.03 -3.24
N GLU A 102 -6.25 -13.73 -4.35
CA GLU A 102 -5.67 -12.87 -5.40
C GLU A 102 -5.47 -11.43 -4.93
N TRP A 103 -6.42 -10.87 -4.16
CA TRP A 103 -6.21 -9.59 -3.50
C TRP A 103 -5.07 -9.64 -2.48
N ARG A 104 -5.04 -10.67 -1.63
CA ARG A 104 -4.00 -10.89 -0.60
C ARG A 104 -2.60 -10.89 -1.20
N LYS A 105 -2.38 -11.57 -2.34
CA LYS A 105 -1.08 -11.60 -3.01
C LYS A 105 -0.60 -10.19 -3.37
N ARG A 106 -1.50 -9.34 -3.85
CA ARG A 106 -1.21 -7.95 -4.25
C ARG A 106 -0.97 -7.07 -3.03
N GLU A 107 -1.80 -7.20 -2.00
CA GLU A 107 -1.63 -6.51 -0.72
C GLU A 107 -0.28 -6.83 -0.07
N LEU A 108 0.08 -8.11 0.05
CA LEU A 108 1.35 -8.53 0.64
C LEU A 108 2.55 -8.09 -0.20
N ARG A 109 2.43 -8.09 -1.54
CA ARG A 109 3.46 -7.57 -2.44
C ARG A 109 3.65 -6.06 -2.24
N ALA A 110 2.57 -5.29 -2.14
CA ALA A 110 2.63 -3.86 -1.91
C ALA A 110 3.27 -3.53 -0.55
N GLN A 111 2.82 -4.20 0.53
CA GLN A 111 3.43 -4.04 1.86
C GLN A 111 4.92 -4.40 1.84
N GLY A 112 5.28 -5.53 1.22
CA GLY A 112 6.67 -5.97 1.10
C GLY A 112 7.53 -4.98 0.32
N ALA A 113 7.03 -4.42 -0.77
CA ALA A 113 7.74 -3.43 -1.56
C ALA A 113 8.02 -2.14 -0.78
N ILE A 114 7.04 -1.64 -0.03
CA ILE A 114 7.21 -0.46 0.82
C ILE A 114 8.24 -0.76 1.92
N MET A 115 8.02 -1.80 2.72
CA MET A 115 8.90 -2.15 3.85
C MET A 115 10.34 -2.44 3.43
N SER A 116 10.55 -3.00 2.24
CA SER A 116 11.89 -3.33 1.74
C SER A 116 12.63 -2.15 1.14
N THR A 117 11.96 -1.03 0.85
CA THR A 117 12.56 0.12 0.16
C THR A 117 12.63 1.38 1.02
N VAL A 118 12.20 1.32 2.27
CA VAL A 118 12.45 2.37 3.26
C VAL A 118 13.73 2.10 4.06
N ASP A 119 14.29 3.15 4.67
CA ASP A 119 15.34 3.04 5.68
C ASP A 119 14.81 2.39 6.97
N SER A 120 15.73 1.82 7.75
CA SER A 120 15.47 1.19 9.05
C SER A 120 14.75 2.08 10.06
N GLY A 121 15.02 3.39 10.09
CA GLY A 121 14.35 4.33 10.99
C GLY A 121 12.86 4.43 10.67
N LEU A 122 12.53 4.67 9.40
CA LEU A 122 11.15 4.75 8.92
C LEU A 122 10.41 3.41 9.02
N LEU A 123 11.13 2.28 8.87
CA LEU A 123 10.55 0.95 8.89
C LEU A 123 9.83 0.64 10.21
N VAL A 124 10.29 1.20 11.33
CA VAL A 124 9.66 1.00 12.66
C VAL A 124 8.22 1.52 12.64
N ASP A 125 8.03 2.74 12.14
CA ASP A 125 6.71 3.38 12.07
C ASP A 125 5.86 2.75 10.98
N VAL A 126 6.42 2.48 9.79
CA VAL A 126 5.73 1.79 8.69
C VAL A 126 5.16 0.44 9.13
N ARG A 127 5.87 -0.31 9.97
CA ARG A 127 5.41 -1.61 10.50
C ARG A 127 4.21 -1.49 11.44
N SER A 128 3.96 -0.33 12.04
CA SER A 128 2.78 -0.14 12.89
C SER A 128 1.47 -0.12 12.08
N HIS A 129 1.55 0.22 10.79
CA HIS A 129 0.41 0.27 9.89
C HIS A 129 -0.01 -1.11 9.39
N LYS A 130 -1.33 -1.31 9.26
CA LYS A 130 -1.94 -2.63 9.02
C LYS A 130 -2.24 -2.92 7.55
N THR A 131 -2.24 -1.90 6.69
CA THR A 131 -2.46 -2.05 5.24
C THR A 131 -1.35 -1.34 4.46
N ALA A 132 -1.08 -1.77 3.23
CA ALA A 132 -0.15 -1.10 2.32
C ALA A 132 -0.58 0.35 2.03
N TYR A 133 -1.89 0.59 1.92
CA TYR A 133 -2.45 1.95 1.80
C TYR A 133 -2.07 2.82 3.01
N ASP A 134 -2.27 2.35 4.24
CA ASP A 134 -1.96 3.15 5.44
C ASP A 134 -0.45 3.45 5.53
N MET A 135 0.40 2.47 5.19
CA MET A 135 1.84 2.67 5.08
C MET A 135 2.18 3.76 4.06
N TRP A 136 1.54 3.71 2.90
CA TRP A 136 1.75 4.65 1.82
C TRP A 136 1.32 6.07 2.20
N GLN A 137 0.10 6.23 2.71
CA GLN A 137 -0.42 7.54 3.12
C GLN A 137 0.43 8.15 4.24
N TRP A 138 0.87 7.35 5.20
CA TRP A 138 1.76 7.82 6.25
C TRP A 138 3.09 8.33 5.68
N LEU A 139 3.74 7.58 4.78
CA LEU A 139 4.99 8.00 4.14
C LEU A 139 4.82 9.27 3.31
N VAL A 140 3.76 9.35 2.50
CA VAL A 140 3.47 10.54 1.69
C VAL A 140 3.31 11.77 2.58
N LYS A 141 2.53 11.64 3.66
CA LYS A 141 2.27 12.73 4.61
C LYS A 141 3.52 13.14 5.37
N ASP A 142 4.28 12.18 5.91
CA ASP A 142 5.53 12.46 6.62
C ASP A 142 6.56 13.17 5.72
N MET A 143 6.73 12.69 4.49
CA MET A 143 7.66 13.30 3.54
C MET A 143 7.21 14.69 3.09
N GLN A 144 5.90 14.92 2.93
CA GLN A 144 5.35 16.24 2.65
C GLN A 144 5.57 17.21 3.81
N LEU A 145 5.23 16.83 5.05
CA LEU A 145 5.39 17.69 6.23
C LEU A 145 6.86 18.07 6.49
N ASN A 146 7.80 17.22 6.10
CA ASN A 146 9.23 17.46 6.26
C ASN A 146 9.88 18.27 5.12
N THR A 147 9.13 18.62 4.06
CA THR A 147 9.59 19.63 3.08
C THR A 147 9.70 21.01 3.73
N SER A 148 10.72 21.78 3.36
CA SER A 148 11.11 23.04 4.00
C SER A 148 9.99 24.11 4.03
N GLU A 149 8.97 24.01 3.17
CA GLU A 149 7.84 24.95 3.14
C GLU A 149 6.95 24.88 4.39
N HIS A 150 6.87 23.74 5.09
CA HIS A 150 6.08 23.59 6.31
C HIS A 150 6.85 23.89 7.61
N ARG A 151 8.17 24.08 7.54
CA ARG A 151 8.98 24.47 8.72
C ARG A 151 8.90 25.97 9.03
N CYS A 152 8.37 26.78 8.13
CA CYS A 152 8.32 28.24 8.28
C CYS A 152 7.05 28.80 8.96
N SER A 153 6.04 27.97 9.29
CA SER A 153 4.80 28.46 9.92
C SER A 153 4.71 28.25 11.44
N ALA A 154 5.73 27.66 12.09
CA ALA A 154 5.75 27.43 13.54
C ALA A 154 6.85 28.23 14.26
N GLY A 155 7.18 29.41 13.74
CA GLY A 155 8.21 30.28 14.32
C GLY A 155 7.98 31.75 14.03
N ARG A 156 6.90 32.32 14.57
CA ARG A 156 6.79 33.73 14.93
C ARG A 156 5.94 33.86 16.18
#